data_AF-A0A953KVV9-F1
#
_entry.id   AF-A0A953KVV9-F1
#
_cell.length_a   1.000
_cell.length_b   1.000
_cell.length_c   1.000
_cell.angle_alpha   90.00
_cell.angle_beta   90.00
_cell.angle_gamma   90.00
#
_symmetry.space_group_name_H-M   'P 1'
#
loop_
_entity.id
_entity.type
_entity.pdbx_description
1 polymer ?
#
loop_
_entity_poly.entity_id
_entity_poly.type
_entity_poly.pdbx_seq_one_letter_code
_entity_poly.pdbx_strand_id
1 'polypeptide(L)'
;MKQSMNKPWWKEAYVWLVISGPVLVIVACIITYAFIISQPDPLTTQDYYRKGIEINKTLEQSSVSMQPALTVRNHSATNGKK
;
A
#
# COMPACT_ATOMS: atom_id res chain seq x y z
N MET A 1 -64.28 -15.01 -11.96
CA MET A 1 -62.83 -14.79 -12.19
C MET A 1 -62.15 -14.74 -10.83
N LYS A 2 -61.22 -15.68 -10.55
CA LYS A 2 -60.52 -15.71 -9.26
C LYS A 2 -59.38 -14.69 -9.34
N GLN A 3 -59.48 -13.58 -8.61
CA GLN A 3 -58.40 -12.61 -8.53
C GLN A 3 -57.19 -13.28 -7.87
N SER A 4 -56.06 -13.33 -8.57
CA SER A 4 -54.79 -13.73 -7.98
C SER A 4 -54.37 -12.62 -7.02
N MET A 5 -54.57 -12.84 -5.72
CA MET A 5 -54.02 -11.98 -4.68
C MET A 5 -52.50 -12.03 -4.80
N ASN A 6 -51.92 -10.97 -5.36
CA ASN A 6 -50.48 -10.87 -5.56
C ASN A 6 -49.83 -10.80 -4.18
N LYS A 7 -49.06 -11.82 -3.81
CA LYS A 7 -48.38 -11.86 -2.52
C LYS A 7 -47.38 -10.70 -2.48
N PRO A 8 -47.27 -9.97 -1.35
CA PRO A 8 -46.42 -8.80 -1.34
C PRO A 8 -44.95 -9.21 -1.37
N TRP A 9 -44.19 -8.63 -2.29
CA TRP A 9 -42.84 -9.06 -2.70
C TRP A 9 -41.82 -9.11 -1.55
N TRP A 10 -41.87 -8.17 -0.60
CA TRP A 10 -41.02 -8.08 0.58
C TRP A 10 -41.10 -9.28 1.56
N LYS A 11 -42.10 -10.15 1.41
CA LYS A 11 -42.23 -11.38 2.22
C LYS A 11 -41.44 -12.56 1.66
N GLU A 12 -40.95 -12.45 0.43
CA GLU A 12 -40.25 -13.54 -0.24
C GLU A 12 -38.76 -13.54 0.10
N ALA A 13 -38.23 -14.67 0.57
CA ALA A 13 -36.85 -14.78 1.05
C ALA A 13 -35.79 -14.48 -0.03
N TYR A 14 -36.06 -14.83 -1.29
CA TYR A 14 -35.13 -14.59 -2.39
C TYR A 14 -34.93 -13.10 -2.69
N VAL A 15 -35.92 -12.24 -2.39
CA VAL A 15 -35.75 -10.80 -2.58
C VAL A 15 -34.70 -10.26 -1.61
N TRP A 16 -34.72 -10.72 -0.37
CA TRP A 16 -33.71 -10.36 0.61
C TRP A 16 -32.32 -10.91 0.27
N LEU A 17 -32.24 -12.10 -0.34
CA LEU A 17 -30.98 -12.63 -0.85
C LEU A 17 -30.37 -11.68 -1.90
N VAL A 18 -31.15 -11.20 -2.85
CA VAL A 18 -30.65 -10.26 -3.88
C VAL A 18 -30.25 -8.91 -3.28
N ILE A 19 -31.06 -8.37 -2.36
CA ILE A 19 -30.77 -7.09 -1.68
C ILE A 19 -29.52 -7.21 -0.77
N SER A 20 -29.29 -8.39 -0.18
CA SER A 20 -28.18 -8.60 0.75
C SER A 20 -26.82 -8.41 0.09
N GLY A 21 -26.66 -8.73 -1.20
CA GLY A 21 -25.40 -8.56 -1.92
C GLY A 21 -24.90 -7.12 -1.92
N PRO A 22 -25.67 -6.16 -2.48
CA PRO A 22 -25.32 -4.74 -2.45
C PRO A 22 -25.17 -4.18 -1.04
N VAL A 23 -26.04 -4.56 -0.10
CA VAL A 23 -25.96 -4.09 1.29
C VAL A 23 -24.66 -4.54 1.94
N LEU A 24 -24.23 -5.78 1.72
CA LEU A 24 -22.99 -6.32 2.27
C LEU A 24 -21.77 -5.54 1.75
N VAL A 25 -21.75 -5.19 0.46
CA VAL A 25 -20.66 -4.40 -0.14
C VAL A 25 -20.59 -3.00 0.48
N ILE A 26 -21.74 -2.33 0.67
CA ILE A 26 -21.79 -1.02 1.31
C ILE A 26 -21.21 -1.08 2.74
N VAL A 27 -21.60 -2.09 3.52
CA VAL A 27 -21.09 -2.31 4.88
C VAL A 27 -19.57 -2.55 4.86
N ALA A 28 -19.08 -3.39 3.94
CA ALA A 28 -17.64 -3.63 3.78
C ALA A 28 -16.88 -2.34 3.47
N CYS A 29 -17.38 -1.50 2.56
CA CYS A 29 -16.76 -0.21 2.24
C CYS A 29 -16.70 0.73 3.46
N ILE A 30 -17.76 0.79 4.27
CA ILE A 30 -17.77 1.60 5.50
C ILE A 30 -16.71 1.09 6.48
N ILE A 31 -16.59 -0.22 6.65
CA ILE A 31 -15.57 -0.83 7.52
C ILE A 31 -14.16 -0.49 7.03
N THR A 32 -13.89 -0.64 5.73
CA THR A 32 -12.60 -0.28 5.14
C THR A 32 -12.29 1.21 5.32
N TYR A 33 -13.28 2.07 5.09
CA TYR A 33 -13.13 3.51 5.31
C TYR A 33 -12.77 3.82 6.77
N ALA A 34 -13.49 3.22 7.72
CA ALA A 34 -13.21 3.36 9.15
C ALA A 34 -11.78 2.91 9.50
N PHE A 35 -11.29 1.85 8.86
CA PHE A 35 -9.92 1.37 9.05
C PHE A 35 -8.88 2.37 8.55
N ILE A 36 -9.07 2.92 7.34
CA ILE A 36 -8.15 3.87 6.73
C ILE A 36 -8.03 5.16 7.56
N ILE A 37 -9.15 5.71 8.04
CA ILE A 37 -9.11 6.95 8.83
C ILE A 37 -8.50 6.76 10.22
N SER A 38 -8.54 5.54 10.76
CA SER A 38 -8.06 5.24 12.11
C SER A 38 -6.54 5.10 12.18
N GLN A 39 -5.91 4.70 11.07
CA GLN A 39 -4.45 4.52 10.99
C GLN A 39 -3.91 5.20 9.73
N PRO A 40 -3.85 6.54 9.72
CA PRO A 40 -3.20 7.24 8.62
C PRO A 40 -1.72 6.87 8.60
N ASP A 41 -1.30 6.16 7.55
CA ASP A 41 0.12 5.90 7.31
C ASP A 41 0.82 7.25 7.10
N PRO A 42 1.87 7.61 7.87
CA PRO A 42 2.57 8.87 7.69
C PRO A 42 3.24 8.90 6.30
N LEU A 43 2.53 9.49 5.33
CA LEU A 43 2.98 9.69 3.96
C LEU A 43 4.10 10.74 3.96
N THR A 44 5.34 10.29 4.14
CA THR A 44 6.58 11.08 4.01
C THR A 44 6.65 12.32 4.90
N THR A 45 7.64 12.36 5.79
CA THR A 45 8.01 13.59 6.51
C THR A 45 8.21 14.73 5.50
N GLN A 46 7.83 15.98 5.83
CA GLN A 46 8.02 17.14 4.94
C GLN A 46 9.43 17.22 4.32
N ASP A 47 10.43 16.77 5.08
CA ASP A 47 11.82 16.76 4.66
C ASP A 47 12.25 15.52 3.86
N TYR A 48 11.36 14.62 3.45
CA TYR A 48 11.72 13.40 2.73
C TYR A 48 12.49 13.71 1.43
N TYR A 49 12.00 14.71 0.67
CA TYR A 49 12.70 15.20 -0.51
C TYR A 49 14.03 15.87 -0.17
N ARG A 50 14.07 16.70 0.89
CA ARG A 50 15.32 17.33 1.34
C ARG A 50 16.35 16.30 1.74
N LYS A 51 15.94 15.26 2.46
CA LYS A 51 16.79 14.18 2.93
C LYS A 51 17.40 13.40 1.76
N GLY A 52 16.63 13.18 0.68
CA GLY A 52 17.15 12.58 -0.56
C GLY A 52 18.23 13.44 -1.23
N ILE A 53 18.05 14.76 -1.28
CA ILE A 53 19.04 15.71 -1.84
C ILE A 53 20.29 15.79 -0.96
N GLU A 54 20.11 15.82 0.37
CA GLU A 54 21.21 15.92 1.33
C GLU A 54 22.07 14.64 1.35
N ILE A 55 21.48 13.45 1.21
CA ILE A 55 22.23 12.19 1.08
C ILE A 55 23.21 12.29 -0.10
N ASN A 56 22.81 12.86 -1.23
CA ASN A 56 23.71 12.99 -2.37
C ASN A 56 24.89 13.94 -2.05
N LYS A 57 24.64 15.02 -1.31
CA LYS A 57 25.71 15.92 -0.82
C LYS A 57 26.64 15.22 0.18
N THR A 58 26.10 14.41 1.09
CA THR A 58 26.92 13.67 2.06
C THR A 58 27.72 12.56 1.38
N LEU A 59 27.19 11.91 0.34
CA LEU A 59 27.90 10.93 -0.48
C LEU A 59 29.02 11.58 -1.31
N GLU A 60 28.76 12.74 -1.91
CA GLU A 60 29.77 13.56 -2.60
C GLU A 60 30.88 14.02 -1.64
N GLN A 61 30.55 14.34 -0.40
CA GLN A 61 31.52 14.77 0.60
C GLN A 61 32.28 13.59 1.24
N SER A 62 31.64 12.42 1.33
CA SER A 62 32.26 11.18 1.83
C SER A 62 33.12 10.48 0.78
N SER A 63 32.87 10.71 -0.53
CA SER A 63 33.71 10.21 -1.63
C SER A 63 35.11 10.84 -1.63
N VAL A 64 35.28 11.99 -0.98
CA VAL A 64 36.59 12.61 -0.73
C VAL A 64 37.36 11.85 0.37
N SER A 65 36.68 11.12 1.26
CA SER A 65 37.31 10.44 2.42
C SER A 65 37.27 8.91 2.37
N MET A 66 36.55 8.29 1.44
CA MET A 66 36.57 6.83 1.27
C MET A 66 36.81 6.50 -0.20
N GLN A 67 37.86 5.72 -0.44
CA GLN A 67 38.23 5.24 -1.77
C GLN A 67 36.98 4.67 -2.49
N PRO A 68 36.80 4.94 -3.79
CA PRO A 68 35.63 4.49 -4.53
C PRO A 68 35.34 3.01 -4.28
N ALA A 69 34.08 2.63 -4.06
CA ALA A 69 33.68 1.23 -3.96
C ALA A 69 34.08 0.42 -5.22
N LEU A 70 34.33 1.11 -6.34
CA LEU A 70 34.92 0.54 -7.56
C LEU A 70 36.38 0.07 -7.37
N THR A 71 37.15 0.69 -6.48
CA THR A 71 38.53 0.30 -6.13
C THR A 71 38.56 -0.98 -5.28
N VAL A 72 37.57 -1.18 -4.40
CA VAL A 72 37.47 -2.37 -3.52
C VAL A 72 37.19 -3.65 -4.32
N ARG A 73 36.52 -3.54 -5.48
CA ARG A 73 36.19 -4.71 -6.34
C ARG A 73 37.44 -5.43 -6.88
N ASN A 74 38.59 -4.76 -6.99
CA ASN A 74 39.81 -5.36 -7.52
C ASN A 74 40.71 -6.03 -6.47
N HIS A 75 40.51 -5.76 -5.17
CA HIS A 75 41.35 -6.34 -4.11
C HIS A 75 41.07 -7.84 -3.87
N SER A 76 39.89 -8.34 -4.25
CA SER A 76 39.55 -9.78 -4.21
C SER A 76 40.07 -10.57 -5.42
N ALA A 77 40.60 -9.91 -6.45
CA ALA A 77 41.06 -10.55 -7.69
C ALA A 77 42.58 -10.81 -7.72
N THR A 78 43.34 -10.33 -6.73
CA THR A 78 44.72 -10.76 -6.52
C THR A 78 44.72 -12.05 -5.70
N ASN A 79 44.56 -13.15 -6.42
CA ASN A 79 44.87 -14.47 -5.91
C ASN A 79 46.40 -14.60 -5.75
N GLY A 80 46.83 -14.86 -4.52
CA GLY A 80 48.24 -15.09 -4.20
C GLY A 80 48.85 -16.15 -5.11
N LYS A 81 49.92 -15.78 -5.81
CA LYS A 81 50.91 -16.74 -6.26
C LYS A 81 52.08 -16.66 -5.29
N LYS A 82 52.41 -17.83 -4.74
CA LYS A 82 53.60 -18.10 -3.92
C LYS A 82 54.87 -17.66 -4.64
#